data_AF-A0AAW9NY49-F1
#
_entry.id   AF-A0AAW9NY49-F1
#
_cell.length_a   1.000
_cell.length_b   1.000
_cell.length_c   1.000
_cell.angle_alpha   90.00
_cell.angle_beta   90.00
_cell.angle_gamma   90.00
#
_symmetry.space_group_name_H-M   'P 1'
#
loop_
_entity.id
_entity.type
_entity.pdbx_description
1 polymer ?
#
loop_
_entity_poly.entity_id
_entity_poly.type
_entity_poly.pdbx_seq_one_letter_code
_entity_poly.pdbx_strand_id
1 'polypeptide(L)'
;MNDIDQVIDEHSRYLVRIAYLYVKNWSTAEDIVQEVFVTYFQKSGQFRHEASLKTYLTKMTANRAKDYLRSWKHKKDVLFETIFTATKGTEEMLLEQEQLVELEKNLFQLPLKYREPLILFYYDEQSIVEIADYLQLNENTVKTRLRRAKQQLKEFFEEEGVESN
;
A
#
# COMPACT_ATOMS: atom_id res chain seq x y z
N MET A 1 21.73 5.48 20.93
CA MET A 1 20.71 5.50 19.85
C MET A 1 19.92 6.77 20.04
N ASN A 2 19.70 7.56 18.98
CA ASN A 2 18.70 8.62 19.05
C ASN A 2 17.31 8.00 19.00
N ASP A 3 16.33 8.68 19.59
CA ASP A 3 14.91 8.30 19.58
C ASP A 3 14.40 8.04 18.14
N ILE A 4 14.89 8.83 17.17
CA ILE A 4 14.58 8.64 15.74
C ILE A 4 15.18 7.37 15.12
N ASP A 5 16.39 6.96 15.53
CA ASP A 5 17.05 5.78 14.94
C ASP A 5 16.22 4.52 15.27
N GLN A 6 15.74 4.43 16.51
CA GLN A 6 14.85 3.36 16.96
C GLN A 6 13.51 3.36 16.20
N VAL A 7 12.87 4.52 16.04
CA VAL A 7 11.62 4.66 15.27
C VAL A 7 11.81 4.25 13.80
N ILE A 8 12.97 4.53 13.21
CA ILE A 8 13.32 4.10 11.85
C ILE A 8 13.49 2.57 11.79
N ASP A 9 14.30 1.99 12.68
CA ASP A 9 14.57 0.54 12.69
C ASP A 9 13.29 -0.28 12.93
N GLU A 10 12.41 0.16 13.83
CA GLU A 10 11.17 -0.53 14.17
C GLU A 10 10.10 -0.44 13.06
N HIS A 11 10.03 0.66 12.32
CA HIS A 11 8.93 0.91 11.37
C HIS A 11 9.31 0.88 9.89
N SER A 12 10.57 1.08 9.51
CA SER A 12 10.98 1.28 8.11
C SER A 12 10.52 0.16 7.17
N ARG A 13 10.86 -1.11 7.49
CA ARG A 13 10.46 -2.29 6.68
C ARG A 13 8.94 -2.35 6.46
N TYR A 14 8.18 -2.05 7.52
CA TYR A 14 6.73 -2.09 7.52
C TYR A 14 6.13 -0.97 6.66
N LEU A 15 6.63 0.27 6.80
CA LEU A 15 6.18 1.42 6.03
C LEU A 15 6.58 1.33 4.55
N VAL A 16 7.76 0.81 4.23
CA VAL A 16 8.18 0.59 2.82
C VAL A 16 7.26 -0.42 2.16
N ARG A 17 6.89 -1.50 2.87
CA ARG A 17 5.90 -2.46 2.38
C ARG A 17 4.53 -1.82 2.16
N ILE A 18 4.06 -0.93 3.04
CA ILE A 18 2.85 -0.14 2.80
C ILE A 18 3.00 0.69 1.53
N ALA A 19 4.01 1.55 1.43
CA ALA A 19 4.21 2.45 0.30
C ALA A 19 4.26 1.67 -1.03
N TYR A 20 4.93 0.52 -1.05
CA TYR A 20 4.98 -0.39 -2.19
C TYR A 20 3.58 -0.86 -2.65
N LEU A 21 2.69 -1.26 -1.73
CA LEU A 21 1.31 -1.70 -2.05
C LEU A 21 0.46 -0.58 -2.70
N TYR A 22 0.85 0.69 -2.54
CA TYR A 22 0.31 1.81 -3.30
C TYR A 22 1.04 1.96 -4.65
N VAL A 23 2.37 2.13 -4.66
CA VAL A 23 3.11 2.63 -5.83
C VAL A 23 3.70 1.58 -6.79
N LYS A 24 3.77 0.31 -6.39
CA LYS A 24 4.36 -0.80 -7.17
C LYS A 24 5.81 -0.57 -7.64
N ASN A 25 6.61 0.13 -6.84
CA ASN A 25 8.04 0.34 -7.08
C ASN A 25 8.76 0.44 -5.73
N TRP A 26 9.81 -0.37 -5.53
CA TRP A 26 10.53 -0.43 -4.25
C TRP A 26 11.35 0.83 -3.96
N SER A 27 12.12 1.33 -4.93
CA SER A 27 12.87 2.58 -4.77
C SER A 27 11.95 3.76 -4.46
N THR A 28 10.83 3.90 -5.19
CA THR A 28 9.84 4.95 -4.88
C THR A 28 9.20 4.77 -3.51
N ALA A 29 8.97 3.53 -3.07
CA ALA A 29 8.45 3.24 -1.75
C ALA A 29 9.43 3.61 -0.63
N GLU A 30 10.73 3.37 -0.84
CA GLU A 30 11.82 3.79 0.05
C GLU A 30 11.93 5.32 0.11
N ASP A 31 11.92 6.01 -1.04
CA ASP A 31 11.94 7.48 -1.12
C ASP A 31 10.77 8.09 -0.32
N ILE A 32 9.55 7.58 -0.54
CA ILE A 32 8.34 8.01 0.19
C ILE A 32 8.52 7.87 1.71
N VAL A 33 9.10 6.76 2.17
CA VAL A 33 9.28 6.49 3.60
C VAL A 33 10.38 7.35 4.21
N GLN A 34 11.48 7.59 3.49
CA GLN A 34 12.50 8.55 3.90
C GLN A 34 11.89 9.95 4.08
N GLU A 35 11.09 10.43 3.12
CA GLU A 35 10.40 11.71 3.25
C GLU A 35 9.38 11.73 4.42
N VAL A 36 8.74 10.59 4.72
CA VAL A 36 7.83 10.46 5.88
C VAL A 36 8.59 10.59 7.18
N PHE A 37 9.74 9.91 7.34
CA PHE A 37 10.57 10.04 8.54
C PHE A 37 11.14 11.46 8.71
N VAL A 38 11.57 12.12 7.63
CA VAL A 38 11.97 13.53 7.66
C VAL A 38 10.80 14.43 8.08
N THR A 39 9.60 14.21 7.52
CA THR A 39 8.40 14.96 7.88
C THR A 39 7.99 14.72 9.34
N TYR A 40 8.14 13.47 9.83
CA TYR A 40 7.87 13.09 11.21
C TYR A 40 8.83 13.78 12.17
N PHE A 41 10.14 13.73 11.90
CA PHE A 41 11.16 14.39 12.73
C PHE A 41 10.91 15.89 12.88
N GLN A 42 10.60 16.58 11.79
CA GLN A 42 10.28 18.02 11.78
C GLN A 42 9.01 18.38 12.56
N LYS A 43 8.14 17.39 12.86
CA LYS A 43 6.81 17.59 13.46
C LYS A 43 6.55 16.69 14.67
N SER A 44 7.56 16.03 15.21
CA SER A 44 7.41 15.01 16.27
C SER A 44 6.77 15.61 17.54
N GLY A 45 7.18 16.82 17.91
CA GLY A 45 6.57 17.60 19.00
C GLY A 45 5.11 18.05 18.78
N GLN A 46 4.52 17.78 17.61
CA GLN A 46 3.09 18.00 17.31
C GLN A 46 2.27 16.70 17.37
N PHE A 47 2.90 15.55 17.60
CA PHE A 47 2.20 14.27 17.70
C PHE A 47 1.39 14.22 19.02
N ARG A 48 0.07 14.28 18.90
CA ARG A 48 -0.84 14.37 20.05
C ARG A 48 -1.12 13.04 20.78
N HIS A 49 -0.49 11.94 20.35
CA HIS A 49 -0.66 10.59 20.92
C HIS A 49 -2.11 10.07 20.92
N GLU A 50 -2.98 10.65 20.06
CA GLU A 50 -4.39 10.26 19.87
C GLU A 50 -4.57 8.92 19.14
N ALA A 51 -3.48 8.38 18.57
CA ALA A 51 -3.40 7.07 17.92
C ALA A 51 -2.00 6.48 18.17
N SER A 52 -1.78 5.21 17.82
CA SER A 52 -0.44 4.63 17.90
C SER A 52 0.54 5.30 16.92
N LEU A 53 1.84 5.30 17.24
CA LEU A 53 2.86 5.83 16.33
C LEU A 53 2.87 5.08 14.99
N LYS A 54 2.69 3.75 15.01
CA LYS A 54 2.50 2.92 13.81
C LYS A 54 1.37 3.45 12.94
N THR A 55 0.17 3.62 13.49
CA THR A 55 -1.01 4.14 12.78
C THR A 55 -0.77 5.55 12.20
N TYR A 56 -0.09 6.41 12.95
CA TYR A 56 0.25 7.76 12.52
C TYR A 56 1.23 7.77 11.33
N LEU A 57 2.29 6.95 11.39
CA LEU A 57 3.24 6.79 10.30
C LEU A 57 2.60 6.10 9.08
N THR A 58 1.78 5.06 9.26
CA THR A 58 0.99 4.46 8.17
C THR A 58 0.14 5.51 7.45
N LYS A 59 -0.56 6.36 8.21
CA LYS A 59 -1.37 7.47 7.69
C LYS A 59 -0.53 8.48 6.91
N MET A 60 0.66 8.83 7.38
CA MET A 60 1.58 9.71 6.64
C MET A 60 2.06 9.07 5.34
N THR A 61 2.50 7.80 5.39
CA THR A 61 2.98 7.03 4.23
C THR A 61 1.91 6.83 3.17
N ALA A 62 0.72 6.38 3.55
CA ALA A 62 -0.39 6.19 2.63
C ALA A 62 -0.83 7.50 1.95
N ASN A 63 -0.82 8.62 2.69
CA ASN A 63 -1.08 9.94 2.10
C ASN A 63 0.01 10.36 1.10
N ARG A 64 1.29 10.26 1.47
CA ARG A 64 2.41 10.60 0.58
C ARG A 64 2.41 9.73 -0.69
N ALA A 65 2.13 8.44 -0.56
CA ALA A 65 2.01 7.53 -1.69
C ALA A 65 0.82 7.86 -2.61
N LYS A 66 -0.33 8.28 -2.05
CA LYS A 66 -1.46 8.80 -2.84
C LYS A 66 -1.11 10.08 -3.59
N ASP A 67 -0.39 11.00 -2.97
CA ASP A 67 0.01 12.27 -3.59
C ASP A 67 1.07 12.04 -4.67
N TYR A 68 2.01 11.13 -4.44
CA TYR A 68 2.91 10.62 -5.49
C TYR A 68 2.09 10.07 -6.66
N LEU A 69 1.15 9.14 -6.44
CA LEU A 69 0.32 8.55 -7.51
C LEU A 69 -0.56 9.57 -8.25
N ARG A 70 -1.07 10.60 -7.57
CA ARG A 70 -1.79 11.71 -8.21
C ARG A 70 -0.85 12.50 -9.14
N SER A 71 0.32 12.90 -8.64
CA SER A 71 1.32 13.60 -9.44
C SER A 71 1.84 12.74 -10.60
N TRP A 72 1.97 11.43 -10.37
CA TRP A 72 2.41 10.47 -11.36
C TRP A 72 1.34 10.26 -12.42
N LYS A 73 0.04 10.18 -12.08
CA LYS A 73 -1.04 10.07 -13.07
C LYS A 73 -0.94 11.19 -14.11
N HIS A 74 -0.74 12.44 -13.68
CA HIS A 74 -0.54 13.59 -14.57
C HIS A 74 0.75 13.53 -15.42
N LYS A 75 1.78 12.78 -14.98
CA LYS A 75 3.02 12.52 -15.74
C LYS A 75 2.92 11.28 -16.64
N LYS A 76 2.13 10.28 -16.23
CA LYS A 76 2.02 8.97 -16.89
C LYS A 76 1.28 9.07 -18.21
N ASP A 77 0.33 10.00 -18.32
CA ASP A 77 -0.35 10.35 -19.58
C ASP A 77 0.63 10.88 -20.65
N VAL A 78 1.84 11.32 -20.27
CA VAL A 78 2.92 11.77 -21.17
C VAL A 78 4.01 10.70 -21.36
N LEU A 79 4.19 9.79 -20.40
CA LEU A 79 5.28 8.80 -20.39
C LEU A 79 4.89 7.43 -20.97
N PHE A 80 3.60 7.16 -21.17
CA PHE A 80 3.09 5.83 -21.57
C PHE A 80 3.49 5.41 -23.00
N GLU A 81 3.92 6.32 -23.88
CA GLU A 81 4.36 5.96 -25.25
C GLU A 81 5.70 5.20 -25.28
N THR A 82 6.53 5.27 -24.23
CA THR A 82 7.98 5.03 -24.40
C THR A 82 8.51 3.71 -23.82
N ILE A 83 7.85 3.09 -22.82
CA ILE A 83 8.50 2.03 -22.00
C ILE A 83 7.55 0.89 -21.63
N PHE A 84 7.63 -0.26 -22.32
CA PHE A 84 6.99 -1.51 -21.85
C PHE A 84 7.66 -2.81 -22.36
N THR A 85 8.74 -3.26 -21.70
CA THR A 85 9.34 -4.60 -21.87
C THR A 85 10.06 -5.09 -20.60
N ALA A 86 10.06 -6.42 -20.38
CA ALA A 86 10.94 -7.23 -19.48
C ALA A 86 10.73 -7.19 -17.93
N THR A 87 10.87 -8.27 -17.11
CA THR A 87 10.63 -9.76 -17.24
C THR A 87 10.64 -10.46 -15.83
N LYS A 88 10.39 -11.79 -15.75
CA LYS A 88 10.20 -12.66 -14.53
C LYS A 88 11.47 -13.42 -14.00
N GLY A 89 11.34 -14.07 -12.82
CA GLY A 89 12.02 -15.31 -12.31
C GLY A 89 11.83 -15.51 -10.78
N THR A 90 12.16 -16.60 -10.05
CA THR A 90 12.49 -18.06 -10.25
C THR A 90 13.01 -18.64 -8.89
N GLU A 91 12.97 -19.92 -8.47
CA GLU A 91 11.96 -21.01 -8.47
C GLU A 91 12.34 -22.11 -7.42
N GLU A 92 12.10 -21.90 -6.10
CA GLU A 92 11.84 -22.99 -5.10
C GLU A 92 11.52 -22.49 -3.67
N MET A 93 11.91 -21.27 -3.32
CA MET A 93 11.12 -20.43 -2.37
C MET A 93 9.74 -20.05 -2.97
N LEU A 94 9.37 -20.68 -4.09
CA LEU A 94 8.47 -20.12 -5.06
C LEU A 94 7.02 -20.33 -4.70
N LEU A 95 6.58 -21.42 -4.09
CA LEU A 95 5.13 -21.58 -3.84
C LEU A 95 4.56 -20.47 -2.93
N GLU A 96 5.29 -20.06 -1.89
CA GLU A 96 4.89 -18.89 -1.09
C GLU A 96 5.17 -17.57 -1.83
N GLN A 97 6.29 -17.43 -2.55
CA GLN A 97 6.58 -16.21 -3.30
C GLN A 97 5.66 -16.01 -4.52
N GLU A 98 5.17 -17.06 -5.17
CA GLU A 98 4.20 -17.08 -6.26
C GLU A 98 2.84 -16.70 -5.71
N GLN A 99 2.37 -17.35 -4.65
CA GLN A 99 1.12 -16.94 -4.00
C GLN A 99 1.18 -15.48 -3.56
N LEU A 100 2.34 -14.99 -3.09
CA LEU A 100 2.55 -13.58 -2.76
C LEU A 100 2.66 -12.67 -4.00
N VAL A 101 3.32 -13.10 -5.09
CA VAL A 101 3.51 -12.34 -6.35
C VAL A 101 2.22 -12.30 -7.17
N GLU A 102 1.41 -13.35 -7.12
CA GLU A 102 0.09 -13.49 -7.72
C GLU A 102 -0.95 -12.70 -6.91
N LEU A 103 -0.93 -12.82 -5.58
CA LEU A 103 -1.69 -11.93 -4.71
C LEU A 103 -1.30 -10.45 -4.92
N GLU A 104 -0.02 -10.13 -5.05
CA GLU A 104 0.44 -8.79 -5.41
C GLU A 104 -0.07 -8.38 -6.79
N LYS A 105 0.10 -9.22 -7.82
CA LYS A 105 -0.39 -8.99 -9.19
C LYS A 105 -1.86 -8.61 -9.14
N ASN A 106 -2.69 -9.43 -8.48
CA ASN A 106 -4.13 -9.30 -8.36
C ASN A 106 -4.56 -8.12 -7.48
N LEU A 107 -3.85 -7.84 -6.38
CA LEU A 107 -4.00 -6.58 -5.64
C LEU A 107 -3.70 -5.38 -6.52
N PHE A 108 -2.67 -5.43 -7.37
CA PHE A 108 -2.31 -4.35 -8.29
C PHE A 108 -3.29 -4.19 -9.47
N GLN A 109 -4.05 -5.23 -9.82
CA GLN A 109 -5.18 -5.13 -10.76
C GLN A 109 -6.36 -4.34 -10.16
N LEU A 110 -6.57 -4.41 -8.84
CA LEU A 110 -7.64 -3.65 -8.17
C LEU A 110 -7.45 -2.12 -8.33
N PRO A 111 -8.53 -1.39 -8.68
CA PRO A 111 -8.58 0.06 -8.52
C PRO A 111 -8.25 0.48 -7.08
N LEU A 112 -7.47 1.56 -6.91
CA LEU A 112 -6.98 2.02 -5.60
C LEU A 112 -8.11 2.18 -4.56
N LYS A 113 -9.29 2.65 -4.96
CA LYS A 113 -10.49 2.79 -4.11
C LYS A 113 -10.96 1.49 -3.43
N TYR A 114 -10.53 0.33 -3.92
CA TYR A 114 -10.81 -1.01 -3.37
C TYR A 114 -9.59 -1.63 -2.70
N ARG A 115 -8.38 -1.40 -3.25
CA ARG A 115 -7.11 -1.85 -2.66
C ARG A 115 -6.78 -1.16 -1.34
N GLU A 116 -6.95 0.16 -1.26
CA GLU A 116 -6.61 0.96 -0.07
C GLU A 116 -7.36 0.49 1.20
N PRO A 117 -8.69 0.26 1.19
CA PRO A 117 -9.39 -0.37 2.31
C PRO A 117 -8.84 -1.75 2.70
N LEU A 118 -8.43 -2.60 1.74
CA LEU A 118 -7.83 -3.90 2.05
C LEU A 118 -6.49 -3.75 2.78
N ILE A 119 -5.62 -2.85 2.31
CA ILE A 119 -4.32 -2.57 2.94
C ILE A 119 -4.53 -2.12 4.39
N LEU A 120 -5.41 -1.16 4.63
CA LEU A 120 -5.66 -0.63 5.98
C LEU A 120 -6.26 -1.69 6.92
N PHE A 121 -7.19 -2.51 6.43
CA PHE A 121 -7.86 -3.53 7.25
C PHE A 121 -6.98 -4.75 7.54
N TYR A 122 -6.25 -5.25 6.55
CA TYR A 122 -5.48 -6.51 6.66
C TYR A 122 -4.00 -6.32 6.97
N TYR A 123 -3.42 -5.15 6.70
CA TYR A 123 -1.98 -4.90 6.89
C TYR A 123 -1.69 -3.83 7.95
N ASP A 124 -2.59 -2.86 8.17
CA ASP A 124 -2.53 -1.89 9.28
C ASP A 124 -3.50 -2.21 10.42
N GLU A 125 -4.23 -3.32 10.33
CA GLU A 125 -5.14 -3.85 11.35
C GLU A 125 -6.23 -2.85 11.81
N GLN A 126 -6.51 -1.82 11.01
CA GLN A 126 -7.48 -0.78 11.34
C GLN A 126 -8.91 -1.33 11.35
N SER A 127 -9.70 -0.90 12.34
CA SER A 127 -11.13 -1.18 12.37
C SER A 127 -11.87 -0.47 11.23
N ILE A 128 -13.08 -0.94 10.93
CA ILE A 128 -13.92 -0.34 9.88
C ILE A 128 -14.26 1.13 10.20
N VAL A 129 -14.34 1.50 11.48
CA VAL A 129 -14.58 2.87 11.94
C VAL A 129 -13.37 3.75 11.63
N GLU A 130 -12.17 3.33 12.03
CA GLU A 130 -10.92 4.06 11.76
C GLU A 130 -10.67 4.23 10.25
N ILE A 131 -10.97 3.21 9.44
CA ILE A 131 -10.88 3.29 7.98
C ILE A 131 -11.93 4.25 7.41
N ALA A 132 -13.14 4.28 7.97
CA ALA A 132 -14.20 5.19 7.55
C ALA A 132 -13.77 6.66 7.81
N ASP A 133 -13.28 6.94 9.02
CA ASP A 133 -12.76 8.25 9.41
C ASP A 133 -11.51 8.65 8.60
N TYR A 134 -10.58 7.72 8.38
CA TYR A 134 -9.36 7.97 7.61
C TYR A 134 -9.66 8.28 6.13
N LEU A 135 -10.57 7.53 5.51
CA LEU A 135 -10.93 7.69 4.10
C LEU A 135 -12.02 8.75 3.86
N GLN A 136 -12.59 9.33 4.92
CA GLN A 136 -13.74 10.25 4.87
C GLN A 136 -14.95 9.62 4.15
N LEU A 137 -15.33 8.43 4.61
CA LEU A 137 -16.44 7.62 4.11
C LEU A 137 -17.34 7.19 5.27
N ASN A 138 -18.56 6.73 4.99
CA ASN A 138 -19.33 5.98 5.98
C ASN A 138 -18.88 4.50 6.04
N GLU A 139 -19.03 3.86 7.20
CA GLU A 139 -18.69 2.43 7.39
C GLU A 139 -19.31 1.50 6.35
N ASN A 140 -20.55 1.76 5.92
CA ASN A 140 -21.24 0.92 4.93
C ASN A 140 -20.55 0.97 3.56
N THR A 141 -19.95 2.11 3.21
CA THR A 141 -19.12 2.26 2.02
C THR A 141 -17.79 1.52 2.18
N VAL A 142 -17.17 1.54 3.36
CA VAL A 142 -15.97 0.73 3.65
C VAL A 142 -16.28 -0.77 3.55
N LYS A 143 -17.33 -1.25 4.24
CA LYS A 143 -17.83 -2.63 4.16
C LYS A 143 -18.12 -3.05 2.71
N THR A 144 -18.75 -2.18 1.92
CA THR A 144 -19.04 -2.43 0.50
C THR A 144 -17.77 -2.48 -0.35
N ARG A 145 -16.81 -1.57 -0.15
CA ARG A 145 -15.52 -1.56 -0.86
C ARG A 145 -14.70 -2.81 -0.53
N LEU A 146 -14.60 -3.19 0.75
CA LEU A 146 -13.95 -4.44 1.18
C LEU A 146 -14.60 -5.68 0.54
N ARG A 147 -15.93 -5.76 0.53
CA ARG A 147 -16.66 -6.88 -0.13
C ARG A 147 -16.39 -6.91 -1.63
N ARG A 148 -16.44 -5.77 -2.33
CA ARG A 148 -16.14 -5.68 -3.76
C ARG A 148 -14.69 -6.01 -4.07
N ALA A 149 -13.74 -5.58 -3.23
CA ALA A 149 -12.32 -5.90 -3.39
C ALA A 149 -12.06 -7.41 -3.27
N LYS A 150 -12.64 -8.07 -2.25
CA LYS A 150 -12.57 -9.53 -2.09
C LYS A 150 -13.19 -10.28 -3.26
N GLN A 151 -14.33 -9.81 -3.76
CA GLN A 151 -15.00 -10.41 -4.91
C GLN A 151 -14.13 -10.32 -6.18
N GLN A 152 -13.52 -9.16 -6.46
CA GLN A 152 -12.62 -8.99 -7.60
C GLN A 152 -11.33 -9.79 -7.49
N LEU A 153 -10.72 -9.87 -6.29
CA LEU A 153 -9.57 -10.76 -6.08
C LEU A 153 -9.94 -12.21 -6.33
N LYS A 154 -11.11 -12.65 -5.86
CA LYS A 154 -11.62 -14.00 -6.11
C LYS A 154 -11.82 -14.25 -7.62
N GLU A 155 -12.41 -13.31 -8.34
CA GLU A 155 -12.60 -13.38 -9.80
C GLU A 155 -11.24 -13.54 -10.51
N PHE A 156 -10.21 -12.77 -10.15
CA PHE A 156 -8.88 -12.90 -10.75
C PHE A 156 -8.23 -14.26 -10.50
N PHE A 157 -8.32 -14.81 -9.27
CA PHE A 157 -7.80 -16.14 -8.96
C PHE A 157 -8.61 -17.27 -9.65
N GLU A 158 -9.92 -17.10 -9.86
CA GLU A 158 -10.74 -18.07 -10.59
C GLU A 158 -10.44 -18.04 -12.11
N GLU A 159 -10.16 -16.86 -12.69
CA GLU A 159 -9.76 -16.72 -14.10
C GLU A 159 -8.37 -17.33 -14.38
N GLU A 160 -7.37 -17.07 -13.51
CA GLU A 160 -6.01 -17.62 -13.65
C GLU A 160 -5.97 -19.15 -13.46
N GLY A 161 -6.87 -19.70 -12.64
CA GLY A 161 -7.04 -21.14 -12.48
C GLY A 161 -7.67 -21.86 -13.68
N VAL A 162 -8.33 -21.13 -14.59
CA VAL A 162 -8.94 -21.70 -15.82
C VAL A 162 -7.97 -21.70 -17.00
N GLU A 163 -7.00 -20.78 -17.06
CA GLU A 163 -5.95 -20.78 -18.09
C GLU A 163 -4.83 -21.82 -17.85
N SER A 164 -4.83 -22.47 -16.68
CA SER A 164 -3.76 -23.38 -16.21
C SER A 164 -4.09 -24.88 -16.36
N ASN A 165 -5.11 -25.26 -17.14
CA ASN A 165 -5.69 -26.61 -17.19
C ASN A 165 -6.03 -27.08 -18.61
#